data_AF-A0A8C9XHT1-F1
#
_entry.id   AF-A0A8C9XHT1-F1
#
_cell.length_a   1.000
_cell.length_b   1.000
_cell.length_c   1.000
_cell.angle_alpha   90.00
_cell.angle_beta   90.00
_cell.angle_gamma   90.00
#
_symmetry.space_group_name_H-M   'P 1'
#
loop_
_entity.id
_entity.type
_entity.pdbx_description
1 polymer ?
#
loop_
_entity_poly.entity_id
_entity_poly.type
_entity_poly.pdbx_seq_one_letter_code
_entity_poly.pdbx_strand_id
1 'polypeptide(L)'
;SCSSIGGQLCDYHFIGDKKSWKAAQEYCRKNHTDLATVANQTDMKRLLRSTSAQYQGGAWIGLQRDWRWSQPGVKFNESKWFAGEPNNLNNQENCVWMKDDTWGDASCSRPYNFICYDENKKSGKTFYVSSYHEVTWLEAQRYCKIYHTDLISGVKQLEDFKTQRRKDAEAFWIGLFRDSAWSWSDGSSFSFRSWDQDEPKKTLILIKKNMTWVDALYYCRDHYRDLVSITNQGEQLWVQERAKTASTPYVWLGLRYTCTLDFWFWVTDETVRYTNWGPGQSGDDCNVSGAMDREGTWVKKIDDNHQLNFICSK
;
A
#
# COMPACT_ATOMS: atom_id res chain seq x y z
N SER A 1 11.01 2.85 19.59
CA SER A 1 9.71 2.84 20.26
C SER A 1 8.82 1.83 19.56
N CYS A 2 8.02 1.09 20.31
CA CYS A 2 7.06 0.15 19.75
C CYS A 2 5.73 0.86 19.48
N SER A 3 5.15 0.55 18.34
CA SER A 3 3.74 0.77 18.11
C SER A 3 2.95 -0.21 18.96
N SER A 4 2.12 0.31 19.86
CA SER A 4 0.89 -0.34 20.26
C SER A 4 -0.26 0.20 19.40
N ILE A 5 -0.13 -0.11 18.10
CA ILE A 5 -1.16 -0.26 17.07
C ILE A 5 -1.42 0.92 16.12
N GLY A 6 -1.24 0.65 14.82
CA GLY A 6 -1.81 1.41 13.70
C GLY A 6 -2.11 0.61 12.41
N GLY A 7 -2.24 -0.72 12.48
CA GLY A 7 -3.13 -1.46 11.59
C GLY A 7 -4.44 -1.64 12.36
N GLN A 8 -5.55 -1.09 11.86
CA GLN A 8 -6.91 -1.10 12.42
C GLN A 8 -7.02 -1.92 13.72
N LEU A 9 -7.02 -1.23 14.85
CA LEU A 9 -7.09 -1.84 16.18
C LEU A 9 -8.51 -2.34 16.40
N CYS A 10 -8.85 -3.43 15.71
CA CYS A 10 -10.13 -4.08 15.80
C CYS A 10 -10.14 -4.94 17.06
N ASP A 11 -10.93 -4.54 18.05
CA ASP A 11 -11.29 -5.46 19.13
C ASP A 11 -12.31 -6.45 18.56
N TYR A 12 -12.02 -7.74 18.68
CA TYR A 12 -12.88 -8.80 18.18
C TYR A 12 -13.80 -9.33 19.28
N HIS A 13 -15.08 -9.46 18.94
CA HIS A 13 -16.14 -9.90 19.82
C HIS A 13 -16.79 -11.16 19.26
N PHE A 14 -16.64 -12.28 19.97
CA PHE A 14 -17.34 -13.51 19.63
C PHE A 14 -18.80 -13.44 20.07
N ILE A 15 -19.71 -13.77 19.16
CA ILE A 15 -21.14 -13.80 19.43
C ILE A 15 -21.63 -15.26 19.41
N GLY A 16 -22.10 -15.70 20.57
CA GLY A 16 -22.60 -17.06 20.82
C GLY A 16 -23.90 -17.43 20.09
N ASP A 17 -24.58 -16.46 19.48
CA ASP A 17 -25.78 -16.70 18.66
C ASP A 17 -25.43 -17.31 17.31
N LYS A 18 -26.27 -18.22 16.81
CA LYS A 18 -26.14 -18.73 15.44
C LYS A 18 -27.05 -17.97 14.49
N LYS A 19 -26.48 -17.42 13.41
CA LYS A 19 -27.20 -16.63 12.39
C LYS A 19 -26.68 -16.95 10.98
N SER A 20 -27.48 -16.67 9.96
CA SER A 20 -26.99 -16.62 8.57
C SER A 20 -25.99 -15.48 8.42
N TRP A 21 -25.13 -15.53 7.40
CA TRP A 21 -24.06 -14.55 7.23
C TRP A 21 -24.60 -13.11 7.17
N LYS A 22 -25.69 -12.90 6.40
CA LYS A 22 -26.33 -11.57 6.28
C LYS A 22 -26.91 -11.10 7.63
N ALA A 23 -27.59 -11.97 8.36
CA ALA A 23 -28.16 -11.62 9.66
C ALA A 23 -27.07 -11.38 10.73
N ALA A 24 -25.94 -12.09 10.65
CA ALA A 24 -24.77 -11.85 11.47
C ALA A 24 -24.13 -10.49 11.15
N GLN A 25 -24.00 -10.14 9.87
CA GLN A 25 -23.52 -8.84 9.43
C GLN A 25 -24.41 -7.70 9.94
N GLU A 26 -25.72 -7.81 9.77
CA GLU A 26 -26.68 -6.83 10.26
C GLU A 26 -26.61 -6.68 11.78
N TYR A 27 -26.41 -7.78 12.51
CA TYR A 27 -26.18 -7.73 13.95
C TYR A 27 -24.89 -6.97 14.29
N CYS A 28 -23.78 -7.28 13.62
CA CYS A 28 -22.50 -6.61 13.89
C CYS A 28 -22.57 -5.13 13.55
N ARG A 29 -23.21 -4.73 12.45
CA ARG A 29 -23.38 -3.31 12.09
C ARG A 29 -24.32 -2.56 13.03
N LYS A 30 -25.23 -3.27 13.71
CA LYS A 30 -26.16 -2.68 14.67
C LYS A 30 -25.53 -2.50 16.06
N ASN A 31 -24.71 -3.45 16.50
CA ASN A 31 -24.19 -3.50 17.88
C ASN A 31 -22.69 -3.24 18.01
N HIS A 32 -21.96 -3.32 16.90
CA HIS A 32 -20.51 -3.17 16.77
C HIS A 32 -20.17 -2.35 15.50
N THR A 33 -19.01 -2.55 14.87
CA THR A 33 -18.70 -1.94 13.56
C THR A 33 -19.15 -2.81 12.38
N ASP A 34 -18.59 -4.01 12.20
CA ASP A 34 -19.01 -4.98 11.16
C ASP A 34 -18.49 -6.40 11.52
N LEU A 35 -18.72 -7.41 10.68
CA LEU A 35 -18.11 -8.74 10.79
C LEU A 35 -16.59 -8.68 10.69
N ALA A 36 -15.90 -9.53 11.45
CA ALA A 36 -14.44 -9.55 11.57
C ALA A 36 -13.71 -9.57 10.21
N THR A 37 -12.83 -8.58 10.02
CA THR A 37 -11.85 -8.56 8.93
C THR A 37 -10.53 -9.13 9.42
N VAL A 38 -9.92 -10.02 8.64
CA VAL A 38 -8.61 -10.61 8.93
C VAL A 38 -7.68 -10.32 7.76
N ALA A 39 -7.02 -9.16 7.77
CA ALA A 39 -6.22 -8.70 6.63
C ALA A 39 -4.80 -9.28 6.63
N ASN A 40 -4.29 -9.72 7.78
CA ASN A 40 -2.93 -10.23 7.95
C ASN A 40 -2.82 -11.21 9.15
N GLN A 41 -1.62 -11.78 9.35
CA GLN A 41 -1.35 -12.71 10.46
C GLN A 41 -1.47 -12.09 11.85
N THR A 42 -1.27 -10.78 11.98
CA THR A 42 -1.42 -10.07 13.26
C THR A 42 -2.89 -9.99 13.65
N ASP A 43 -3.77 -9.68 12.70
CA ASP A 43 -5.23 -9.69 12.87
C ASP A 43 -5.71 -11.08 13.28
N MET A 44 -5.18 -12.12 12.62
CA MET A 44 -5.47 -13.52 12.95
C MET A 44 -5.09 -13.85 14.41
N LYS A 45 -3.86 -13.52 14.83
CA LYS A 45 -3.40 -13.76 16.20
C LYS A 45 -4.24 -13.02 17.24
N ARG A 46 -4.67 -11.78 16.93
CA ARG A 46 -5.52 -10.98 17.83
C ARG A 46 -6.91 -11.56 17.95
N LEU A 47 -7.53 -11.91 16.82
CA LEU A 47 -8.82 -12.58 16.78
C LEU A 47 -8.76 -13.83 17.65
N LEU A 48 -7.77 -14.70 17.43
CA LEU A 48 -7.59 -15.92 18.22
C LEU A 48 -7.43 -15.65 19.70
N ARG A 49 -6.61 -14.68 20.11
CA ARG A 49 -6.42 -14.33 21.52
C ARG A 49 -7.73 -13.86 22.18
N SER A 50 -8.57 -13.14 21.45
CA SER A 50 -9.82 -12.59 21.97
C SER A 50 -10.96 -13.60 22.00
N THR A 51 -10.90 -14.66 21.18
CA THR A 51 -12.02 -15.60 21.01
C THR A 51 -11.72 -17.04 21.43
N SER A 52 -10.45 -17.45 21.57
CA SER A 52 -10.04 -18.85 21.81
C SER A 52 -10.65 -19.48 23.06
N ALA A 53 -10.95 -18.69 24.09
CA ALA A 53 -11.56 -19.19 25.33
C ALA A 53 -13.06 -19.52 25.20
N GLN A 54 -13.74 -19.04 24.15
CA GLN A 54 -15.20 -19.15 23.97
C GLN A 54 -15.59 -20.08 22.81
N TYR A 55 -14.59 -20.70 22.17
CA TYR A 55 -14.71 -21.41 20.90
C TYR A 55 -14.83 -22.93 21.07
N GLN A 56 -15.90 -23.54 20.53
CA GLN A 56 -15.97 -24.99 20.27
C GLN A 56 -16.41 -25.34 18.83
N GLY A 57 -16.77 -24.35 18.01
CA GLY A 57 -17.26 -24.53 16.64
C GLY A 57 -16.83 -23.39 15.70
N GLY A 58 -17.14 -23.51 14.41
CA GLY A 58 -16.80 -22.49 13.41
C GLY A 58 -17.65 -21.21 13.53
N ALA A 59 -17.09 -20.07 13.12
CA ALA A 59 -17.79 -18.78 13.12
C ALA A 59 -17.63 -18.01 11.79
N TRP A 60 -18.64 -17.24 11.42
CA TRP A 60 -18.59 -16.32 10.29
C TRP A 60 -17.57 -15.19 10.52
N ILE A 61 -16.84 -14.89 9.45
CA ILE A 61 -16.03 -13.68 9.28
C ILE A 61 -16.56 -12.84 8.11
N GLY A 62 -16.04 -11.63 7.96
CA GLY A 62 -16.55 -10.64 6.99
C GLY A 62 -16.23 -10.93 5.53
N LEU A 63 -15.61 -12.06 5.19
CA LEU A 63 -15.21 -12.37 3.82
C LEU A 63 -16.36 -13.02 3.03
N GLN A 64 -16.67 -12.46 1.85
CA GLN A 64 -17.67 -12.95 0.91
C GLN A 64 -17.04 -13.22 -0.48
N ARG A 65 -17.79 -13.86 -1.38
CA ARG A 65 -17.44 -14.06 -2.79
C ARG A 65 -16.88 -12.79 -3.45
N ASP A 66 -15.96 -13.01 -4.40
CA ASP A 66 -15.04 -12.04 -5.01
C ASP A 66 -13.87 -11.62 -4.10
N TRP A 67 -13.67 -12.35 -3.00
CA TRP A 67 -12.61 -12.08 -2.01
C TRP A 67 -12.70 -10.67 -1.44
N ARG A 68 -13.93 -10.24 -1.19
CA ARG A 68 -14.25 -8.91 -0.68
C ARG A 68 -14.63 -9.01 0.79
N TRP A 69 -13.93 -8.23 1.59
CA TRP A 69 -14.31 -8.00 2.98
C TRP A 69 -15.58 -7.14 3.05
N SER A 70 -16.41 -7.40 4.06
CA SER A 70 -17.55 -6.55 4.40
C SER A 70 -17.12 -5.12 4.73
N GLN A 71 -15.89 -4.98 5.22
CA GLN A 71 -15.22 -3.71 5.43
C GLN A 71 -14.71 -3.10 4.12
N PRO A 72 -15.17 -1.89 3.75
CA PRO A 72 -14.75 -1.23 2.52
C PRO A 72 -13.24 -0.91 2.51
N GLY A 73 -12.59 -1.10 1.36
CA GLY A 73 -11.21 -0.65 1.13
C GLY A 73 -10.09 -1.58 1.62
N VAL A 74 -10.42 -2.67 2.32
CA VAL A 74 -9.42 -3.69 2.71
C VAL A 74 -9.22 -4.69 1.58
N LYS A 75 -7.96 -4.87 1.15
CA LYS A 75 -7.59 -5.87 0.14
C LYS A 75 -7.36 -7.23 0.78
N PHE A 76 -7.89 -8.28 0.16
CA PHE A 76 -7.55 -9.66 0.50
C PHE A 76 -6.11 -9.97 0.05
N ASN A 77 -5.25 -10.41 0.97
CA ASN A 77 -3.82 -10.58 0.71
C ASN A 77 -3.31 -11.97 1.12
N GLU A 78 -3.88 -12.58 2.15
CA GLU A 78 -3.49 -13.91 2.64
C GLU A 78 -4.72 -14.75 2.98
N SER A 79 -4.62 -16.07 2.81
CA SER A 79 -5.68 -17.02 3.20
C SER A 79 -5.12 -18.26 3.86
N LYS A 80 -5.92 -18.84 4.75
CA LYS A 80 -5.60 -20.03 5.54
C LYS A 80 -6.66 -21.12 5.32
N TRP A 81 -6.93 -21.46 4.07
CA TRP A 81 -7.94 -22.46 3.74
C TRP A 81 -7.66 -23.82 4.41
N PHE A 82 -8.72 -24.50 4.83
CA PHE A 82 -8.66 -25.93 5.11
C PHE A 82 -8.23 -26.67 3.84
N ALA A 83 -7.55 -27.81 4.02
CA ALA A 83 -7.19 -28.66 2.91
C ALA A 83 -8.45 -29.08 2.13
N GLY A 84 -8.51 -28.74 0.84
CA GLY A 84 -9.66 -28.98 -0.02
C GLY A 84 -10.60 -27.78 -0.18
N GLU A 85 -10.37 -26.66 0.53
CA GLU A 85 -11.14 -25.42 0.38
C GLU A 85 -10.36 -24.34 -0.39
N PRO A 86 -11.05 -23.37 -1.02
CA PRO A 86 -12.50 -23.28 -1.16
C PRO A 86 -13.03 -24.23 -2.25
N ASN A 87 -14.05 -25.02 -1.93
CA ASN A 87 -14.56 -26.05 -2.84
C ASN A 87 -15.83 -25.61 -3.61
N ASN A 88 -16.47 -24.52 -3.17
CA ASN A 88 -17.69 -23.98 -3.75
C ASN A 88 -18.79 -25.04 -3.97
N LEU A 89 -19.08 -25.85 -2.95
CA LEU A 89 -19.97 -27.00 -3.07
C LEU A 89 -21.34 -26.57 -3.63
N ASN A 90 -21.80 -27.24 -4.68
CA ASN A 90 -23.06 -26.96 -5.37
C ASN A 90 -23.21 -25.51 -5.88
N ASN A 91 -22.11 -24.76 -6.06
CA ASN A 91 -22.12 -23.33 -6.40
C ASN A 91 -22.86 -22.44 -5.39
N GLN A 92 -22.95 -22.86 -4.12
CA GLN A 92 -23.75 -22.18 -3.10
C GLN A 92 -22.93 -21.61 -1.94
N GLU A 93 -21.62 -21.85 -1.91
CA GLU A 93 -20.76 -21.53 -0.77
C GLU A 93 -20.05 -20.18 -0.98
N ASN A 94 -20.81 -19.10 -0.78
CA ASN A 94 -20.36 -17.74 -1.08
C ASN A 94 -19.89 -16.94 0.15
N CYS A 95 -19.83 -17.57 1.33
CA CYS A 95 -19.51 -16.94 2.61
C CYS A 95 -18.46 -17.75 3.36
N VAL A 96 -17.58 -17.06 4.09
CA VAL A 96 -16.41 -17.68 4.72
C VAL A 96 -16.58 -17.76 6.23
N TRP A 97 -16.36 -18.96 6.76
CA TRP A 97 -16.26 -19.21 8.19
C TRP A 97 -14.84 -19.62 8.55
N MET A 98 -14.50 -19.44 9.82
CA MET A 98 -13.22 -19.86 10.36
C MET A 98 -13.39 -20.76 11.57
N LYS A 99 -12.42 -21.65 11.77
CA LYS A 99 -12.23 -22.41 13.01
C LYS A 99 -10.73 -22.48 13.26
N ASP A 100 -10.36 -22.12 14.49
CA ASP A 100 -8.96 -21.90 14.86
C ASP A 100 -8.33 -20.91 13.87
N ASP A 101 -7.19 -21.23 13.28
CA ASP A 101 -6.51 -20.37 12.29
C ASP A 101 -6.87 -20.68 10.84
N THR A 102 -7.85 -21.57 10.60
CA THR A 102 -8.17 -22.13 9.27
C THR A 102 -9.60 -21.79 8.80
N TRP A 103 -9.77 -21.63 7.48
CA TRP A 103 -10.97 -21.07 6.84
C TRP A 103 -11.64 -22.07 5.91
N GLY A 104 -12.96 -22.02 5.81
CA GLY A 104 -13.74 -22.74 4.81
C GLY A 104 -14.83 -21.85 4.23
N ASP A 105 -15.22 -22.09 2.98
CA ASP A 105 -16.46 -21.54 2.45
C ASP A 105 -17.65 -22.40 2.89
N ALA A 106 -18.81 -21.76 2.98
CA ALA A 106 -20.06 -22.42 3.30
C ALA A 106 -21.22 -21.63 2.70
N SER A 107 -22.37 -22.30 2.56
CA SER A 107 -23.60 -21.63 2.16
C SER A 107 -23.97 -20.53 3.15
N CYS A 108 -24.16 -19.30 2.64
CA CYS A 108 -24.43 -18.10 3.44
C CYS A 108 -25.70 -18.21 4.31
N SER A 109 -26.61 -19.14 3.98
CA SER A 109 -27.83 -19.42 4.75
C SER A 109 -27.58 -20.29 5.97
N ARG A 110 -26.42 -20.97 6.08
CA ARG A 110 -26.10 -21.81 7.22
C ARG A 110 -26.00 -21.00 8.51
N PRO A 111 -26.56 -21.48 9.63
CA PRO A 111 -26.47 -20.80 10.89
C PRO A 111 -25.12 -21.10 11.58
N TYR A 112 -24.22 -20.11 11.61
CA TYR A 112 -23.00 -20.16 12.40
C TYR A 112 -22.98 -19.08 13.47
N ASN A 113 -22.18 -19.33 14.50
CA ASN A 113 -21.65 -18.27 15.35
C ASN A 113 -20.92 -17.23 14.50
N PHE A 114 -20.63 -16.05 15.05
CA PHE A 114 -20.00 -15.00 14.25
C PHE A 114 -19.14 -14.10 15.11
N ILE A 115 -18.16 -13.46 14.48
CA ILE A 115 -17.26 -12.53 15.14
C ILE A 115 -17.49 -11.14 14.58
N CYS A 116 -17.76 -10.19 15.45
CA CYS A 116 -17.80 -8.76 15.11
C CYS A 116 -16.46 -8.10 15.44
N TYR A 117 -16.17 -6.96 14.82
CA TYR A 117 -15.11 -6.07 15.26
C TYR A 117 -15.64 -4.68 15.65
N ASP A 118 -14.90 -4.02 16.54
CA ASP A 118 -15.09 -2.62 16.90
C ASP A 118 -13.88 -1.78 16.50
N GLU A 119 -14.08 -0.71 15.72
CA GLU A 119 -13.02 0.25 15.35
C GLU A 119 -12.71 1.26 16.47
N ASN A 120 -13.53 1.30 17.53
CA ASN A 120 -13.64 2.47 18.41
C ASN A 120 -13.14 2.30 19.85
N LYS A 121 -12.46 1.20 20.21
CA LYS A 121 -11.75 1.15 21.50
C LYS A 121 -10.30 1.59 21.36
N LYS A 122 -10.12 2.91 21.27
CA LYS A 122 -8.85 3.60 21.59
C LYS A 122 -8.58 3.47 23.11
N SER A 123 -8.31 2.26 23.60
CA SER A 123 -7.86 2.10 24.99
C SER A 123 -6.41 2.60 25.11
N GLY A 124 -6.14 3.31 26.20
CA GLY A 124 -5.05 4.28 26.33
C GLY A 124 -3.63 3.72 26.16
N LYS A 125 -2.77 4.60 25.61
CA LYS A 125 -1.36 4.42 25.21
C LYS A 125 -1.15 3.52 23.99
N THR A 126 -1.29 4.14 22.83
CA THR A 126 -1.02 3.61 21.49
C THR A 126 0.47 3.37 21.22
N PHE A 127 1.37 3.80 22.11
CA PHE A 127 2.80 3.65 21.90
C PHE A 127 3.54 3.31 23.19
N TYR A 128 4.48 2.37 23.07
CA TYR A 128 5.40 1.98 24.14
C TYR A 128 6.82 2.45 23.79
N VAL A 129 7.42 3.27 24.65
CA VAL A 129 8.83 3.65 24.52
C VAL A 129 9.61 2.83 25.52
N SER A 130 10.47 1.94 25.01
CA SER A 130 11.39 1.17 25.85
C SER A 130 12.38 2.09 26.53
N SER A 131 12.71 1.81 27.79
CA SER A 131 13.76 2.52 28.54
C SER A 131 15.15 1.97 28.28
N TYR A 132 15.30 0.90 27.48
CA TYR A 132 16.59 0.34 27.07
C TYR A 132 17.16 1.16 25.91
N HIS A 133 18.39 1.67 26.08
CA HIS A 133 19.00 2.70 25.23
C HIS A 133 20.07 2.17 24.25
N GLU A 134 20.41 0.89 24.29
CA GLU A 134 21.54 0.32 23.51
C GLU A 134 21.16 -1.01 22.83
N VAL A 135 20.20 -0.95 21.90
CA VAL A 135 19.82 -2.12 21.09
C VAL A 135 19.93 -1.80 19.60
N THR A 136 20.27 -2.79 18.80
CA THR A 136 20.23 -2.65 17.33
C THR A 136 18.79 -2.52 16.83
N TRP A 137 18.61 -2.01 15.61
CA TRP A 137 17.28 -1.93 14.99
C TRP A 137 16.58 -3.29 14.94
N LEU A 138 17.30 -4.35 14.59
CA LEU A 138 16.75 -5.71 14.46
C LEU A 138 16.31 -6.27 15.83
N GLU A 139 17.09 -6.01 16.88
CA GLU A 139 16.73 -6.41 18.25
C GLU A 139 15.52 -5.62 18.75
N ALA A 140 15.47 -4.31 18.47
CA ALA A 140 14.31 -3.48 18.79
C ALA A 140 13.05 -3.95 18.05
N GLN A 141 13.16 -4.28 16.76
CA GLN A 141 12.07 -4.83 15.96
C GLN A 141 11.60 -6.18 16.51
N ARG A 142 12.54 -7.09 16.80
CA ARG A 142 12.23 -8.41 17.38
C ARG A 142 11.52 -8.26 18.72
N TYR A 143 12.02 -7.39 19.60
CA TYR A 143 11.36 -7.08 20.87
C TYR A 143 9.93 -6.56 20.66
N CYS A 144 9.74 -5.57 19.77
CA CYS A 144 8.41 -5.03 19.50
C CYS A 144 7.45 -6.06 18.86
N LYS A 145 7.96 -7.00 18.03
CA LYS A 145 7.16 -8.10 17.48
C LYS A 145 6.78 -9.16 18.51
N ILE A 146 7.61 -9.38 19.53
CA ILE A 146 7.36 -10.37 20.59
C ILE A 146 6.38 -9.81 21.63
N TYR A 147 6.60 -8.58 22.11
CA TYR A 147 5.89 -8.03 23.25
C TYR A 147 4.82 -6.98 22.88
N HIS A 148 4.84 -6.47 21.65
CA HIS A 148 3.94 -5.43 21.14
C HIS A 148 3.41 -5.80 19.74
N THR A 149 3.23 -4.82 18.84
CA THR A 149 2.87 -5.09 17.43
C THR A 149 4.11 -5.09 16.54
N ASP A 150 4.74 -3.93 16.42
CA ASP A 150 5.98 -3.72 15.67
C ASP A 150 6.58 -2.37 16.12
N LEU A 151 7.68 -1.94 15.51
CA LEU A 151 8.16 -0.56 15.62
C LEU A 151 7.14 0.41 15.00
N ILE A 152 7.12 1.66 15.50
CA ILE A 152 6.25 2.73 14.96
C ILE A 152 6.47 2.87 13.46
N SER A 153 5.39 2.72 12.69
CA SER A 153 5.44 2.64 11.24
C SER A 153 4.38 3.50 10.57
N GLY A 154 4.78 4.29 9.58
CA GLY A 154 3.89 5.18 8.83
C GLY A 154 3.64 6.54 9.49
N VAL A 155 3.31 7.52 8.66
CA VAL A 155 3.17 8.94 9.06
C VAL A 155 2.07 9.14 10.09
N LYS A 156 0.93 8.47 9.93
CA LYS A 156 -0.19 8.58 10.87
C LYS A 156 0.21 8.15 12.28
N GLN A 157 0.93 7.03 12.41
CA GLN A 157 1.42 6.57 13.71
C GLN A 157 2.45 7.55 14.32
N LEU A 158 3.29 8.17 13.49
CA LEU A 158 4.24 9.19 13.94
C LEU A 158 3.55 10.47 14.42
N GLU A 159 2.53 10.95 13.72
CA GLU A 159 1.73 12.11 14.15
C GLU A 159 0.96 11.81 15.44
N ASP A 160 0.31 10.66 15.51
CA ASP A 160 -0.37 10.21 16.73
C ASP A 160 0.63 10.10 17.90
N PHE A 161 1.85 9.62 17.66
CA PHE A 161 2.91 9.53 18.67
C PHE A 161 3.41 10.91 19.13
N LYS A 162 3.55 11.88 18.22
CA LYS A 162 3.98 13.25 18.56
C LYS A 162 3.06 13.89 19.60
N THR A 163 1.75 13.65 19.51
CA THR A 163 0.78 14.18 20.48
C THR A 163 0.92 13.58 21.89
N GLN A 164 1.53 12.39 22.01
CA GLN A 164 1.75 11.69 23.28
C GLN A 164 3.14 11.97 23.89
N ARG A 165 4.01 12.70 23.19
CA ARG A 165 5.41 12.91 23.56
C ARG A 165 5.58 13.97 24.65
N ARG A 166 6.41 13.67 25.67
CA ARG A 166 7.06 14.71 26.51
C ARG A 166 8.27 15.26 25.76
N LYS A 167 8.49 16.58 25.82
CA LYS A 167 9.48 17.32 25.01
C LYS A 167 10.94 16.81 25.11
N ASP A 168 11.22 15.91 26.06
CA ASP A 168 12.57 15.53 26.49
C ASP A 168 12.98 14.11 26.05
N ALA A 169 12.19 13.45 25.18
CA ALA A 169 12.48 12.05 24.81
C ALA A 169 13.71 11.92 23.90
N GLU A 170 14.66 11.06 24.27
CA GLU A 170 15.84 10.66 23.48
C GLU A 170 15.46 10.01 22.13
N ALA A 171 16.44 9.88 21.23
CA ALA A 171 16.26 9.23 19.94
C ALA A 171 15.84 7.76 20.11
N PHE A 172 14.99 7.25 19.21
CA PHE A 172 14.46 5.89 19.28
C PHE A 172 14.31 5.27 17.89
N TRP A 173 14.37 3.94 17.81
CA TRP A 173 14.11 3.22 16.57
C TRP A 173 12.64 3.31 16.13
N ILE A 174 12.42 3.53 14.84
CA ILE A 174 11.12 3.42 14.15
C ILE A 174 11.17 2.27 13.15
N GLY A 175 10.03 1.86 12.61
CA GLY A 175 9.91 0.71 11.72
C GLY A 175 10.36 0.96 10.29
N LEU A 176 10.89 2.13 9.98
CA LEU A 176 11.43 2.43 8.65
C LEU A 176 12.79 1.74 8.49
N PHE A 177 12.93 0.89 7.48
CA PHE A 177 14.17 0.17 7.20
C PHE A 177 14.44 0.09 5.69
N ARG A 178 15.69 -0.25 5.33
CA ARG A 178 16.13 -0.35 3.94
C ARG A 178 17.09 -1.53 3.76
N ASP A 179 16.62 -2.53 3.00
CA ASP A 179 17.48 -3.59 2.44
C ASP A 179 17.82 -3.28 0.98
N SER A 180 16.80 -3.00 0.16
CA SER A 180 16.96 -2.56 -1.25
C SER A 180 16.13 -1.31 -1.59
N ALA A 181 14.97 -1.14 -0.93
CA ALA A 181 14.12 0.05 -0.97
C ALA A 181 13.58 0.35 0.44
N TRP A 182 13.21 1.59 0.71
CA TRP A 182 12.58 1.96 1.98
C TRP A 182 11.25 1.25 2.15
N SER A 183 11.03 0.65 3.32
CA SER A 183 9.81 -0.08 3.65
C SER A 183 9.52 0.06 5.14
N TRP A 184 8.25 -0.08 5.51
CA TRP A 184 7.83 -0.15 6.90
C TRP A 184 7.84 -1.59 7.39
N SER A 185 8.35 -1.83 8.59
CA SER A 185 8.53 -3.15 9.18
C SER A 185 7.22 -3.89 9.45
N ASP A 186 6.13 -3.14 9.61
CA ASP A 186 4.78 -3.65 9.83
C ASP A 186 4.06 -4.07 8.53
N GLY A 187 4.71 -3.91 7.37
CA GLY A 187 4.13 -4.23 6.06
C GLY A 187 3.10 -3.22 5.55
N SER A 188 2.89 -2.10 6.27
CA SER A 188 2.00 -1.04 5.80
C SER A 188 2.52 -0.44 4.49
N SER A 189 1.60 -0.12 3.58
CA SER A 189 1.98 0.49 2.31
C SER A 189 2.68 1.82 2.57
N PHE A 190 3.87 1.99 2.01
CA PHE A 190 4.57 3.27 1.98
C PHE A 190 3.78 4.25 1.10
N SER A 191 2.74 4.86 1.67
CA SER A 191 1.96 5.94 1.06
C SER A 191 2.25 7.23 1.81
N PHE A 192 3.28 7.96 1.40
CA PHE A 192 3.61 9.24 1.99
C PHE A 192 2.79 10.40 1.38
N ARG A 193 2.00 11.06 2.23
CA ARG A 193 1.75 12.52 2.30
C ARG A 193 1.73 12.79 3.82
N SER A 194 2.51 13.68 4.45
CA SER A 194 2.80 15.08 4.17
C SER A 194 3.98 15.54 5.08
N TRP A 195 5.09 15.95 4.45
CA TRP A 195 6.22 16.85 4.82
C TRP A 195 6.68 16.98 6.29
N ASP A 196 7.98 16.86 6.62
CA ASP A 196 9.02 17.83 6.23
C ASP A 196 10.46 17.29 6.22
N GLN A 197 11.22 17.80 5.24
CA GLN A 197 12.66 18.08 5.15
C GLN A 197 13.66 16.96 5.53
N ASP A 198 14.14 16.21 4.52
CA ASP A 198 15.56 15.79 4.34
C ASP A 198 15.76 14.59 3.39
N GLU A 199 14.73 14.11 2.68
CA GLU A 199 15.00 13.41 1.42
C GLU A 199 15.37 14.45 0.34
N PRO A 200 16.39 14.22 -0.50
CA PRO A 200 16.67 15.10 -1.62
C PRO A 200 15.45 15.05 -2.54
N LYS A 201 14.58 16.05 -2.43
CA LYS A 201 13.45 16.22 -3.34
C LYS A 201 14.03 16.15 -4.74
N LYS A 202 13.67 15.11 -5.52
CA LYS A 202 13.97 15.02 -6.94
C LYS A 202 13.44 16.32 -7.55
N THR A 203 14.34 17.27 -7.79
CA THR A 203 13.92 18.65 -8.02
C THR A 203 13.62 18.73 -9.49
N LEU A 204 12.34 18.77 -9.84
CA LEU A 204 11.91 18.74 -11.24
C LEU A 204 11.82 20.14 -11.81
N ILE A 205 12.28 20.30 -13.04
CA ILE A 205 12.13 21.52 -13.81
C ILE A 205 11.55 21.22 -15.18
N LEU A 206 10.49 21.94 -15.52
CA LEU A 206 9.93 21.94 -16.87
C LEU A 206 10.73 22.93 -17.73
N ILE A 207 11.25 22.44 -18.85
CA ILE A 207 11.94 23.25 -19.85
C ILE A 207 10.97 23.54 -21.00
N LYS A 208 10.66 24.82 -21.21
CA LYS A 208 9.74 25.30 -22.26
C LYS A 208 10.43 25.50 -23.62
N LYS A 209 11.46 24.70 -23.91
CA LYS A 209 12.08 24.65 -25.24
C LYS A 209 11.45 23.50 -26.02
N ASN A 210 11.30 23.64 -27.33
CA ASN A 210 10.81 22.57 -28.19
C ASN A 210 12.03 21.83 -28.74
N MET A 211 12.24 20.59 -28.31
CA MET A 211 13.42 19.79 -28.67
C MET A 211 13.02 18.35 -28.98
N THR A 212 13.81 17.68 -29.82
CA THR A 212 13.70 16.23 -30.01
C THR A 212 14.01 15.52 -28.68
N TRP A 213 13.65 14.25 -28.55
CA TRP A 213 13.92 13.52 -27.31
C TRP A 213 15.42 13.44 -27.01
N VAL A 214 16.24 13.19 -28.03
CA VAL A 214 17.71 13.12 -27.92
C VAL A 214 18.30 14.47 -27.50
N ASP A 215 17.86 15.57 -28.13
CA ASP A 215 18.34 16.90 -27.76
C ASP A 215 17.92 17.28 -26.34
N ALA A 216 16.69 16.91 -25.94
CA ALA A 216 16.19 17.13 -24.58
C ALA A 216 16.98 16.33 -23.54
N LEU A 217 17.37 15.09 -23.86
CA LEU A 217 18.23 14.25 -23.03
C LEU A 217 19.58 14.92 -22.78
N TYR A 218 20.27 15.33 -23.87
CA TYR A 218 21.55 16.02 -23.75
C TYR A 218 21.42 17.35 -23.00
N TYR A 219 20.36 18.11 -23.27
CA TYR A 219 20.09 19.35 -22.55
C TYR A 219 19.93 19.12 -21.04
N CYS A 220 19.18 18.10 -20.63
CA CYS A 220 19.02 17.79 -19.21
C CYS A 220 20.32 17.33 -18.56
N ARG A 221 21.17 16.59 -19.28
CA ARG A 221 22.46 16.11 -18.76
C ARG A 221 23.53 17.21 -18.69
N ASP A 222 23.46 18.20 -19.59
CA ASP A 222 24.39 19.33 -19.62
C ASP A 222 24.04 20.40 -18.56
N HIS A 223 22.75 20.68 -18.38
CA HIS A 223 22.30 21.76 -17.49
C HIS A 223 21.74 21.30 -16.14
N TYR A 224 21.39 20.02 -16.02
CA TYR A 224 20.79 19.41 -14.83
C TYR A 224 21.34 17.99 -14.64
N ARG A 225 20.54 17.04 -14.16
CA ARG A 225 20.96 15.65 -13.96
C ARG A 225 20.60 14.76 -15.15
N ASP A 226 19.31 14.58 -15.41
CA ASP A 226 18.81 13.77 -16.53
C ASP A 226 17.32 14.07 -16.80
N LEU A 227 16.77 13.54 -17.90
CA LEU A 227 15.33 13.52 -18.13
C LEU A 227 14.60 12.78 -16.99
N VAL A 228 13.41 13.25 -16.66
CA VAL A 228 12.67 12.73 -15.50
C VAL A 228 12.21 11.28 -15.70
N SER A 229 12.40 10.48 -14.67
CA SER A 229 11.82 9.15 -14.52
C SER A 229 10.73 9.12 -13.46
N ILE A 230 9.75 8.25 -13.68
CA ILE A 230 8.56 8.09 -12.84
C ILE A 230 8.47 6.63 -12.37
N THR A 231 8.81 6.39 -11.11
CA THR A 231 8.94 5.06 -10.52
C THR A 231 7.78 4.67 -9.61
N ASN A 232 6.91 5.63 -9.27
CA ASN A 232 5.77 5.44 -8.39
C ASN A 232 4.64 6.46 -8.65
N GLN A 233 3.47 6.22 -8.07
CA GLN A 233 2.29 7.09 -8.21
C GLN A 233 2.52 8.51 -7.66
N GLY A 234 3.36 8.68 -6.63
CA GLY A 234 3.65 9.99 -6.05
C GLY A 234 4.42 10.87 -7.03
N GLU A 235 5.47 10.31 -7.64
CA GLU A 235 6.22 10.97 -8.72
C GLU A 235 5.32 11.31 -9.89
N GLN A 236 4.46 10.39 -10.33
CA GLN A 236 3.49 10.65 -11.40
C GLN A 236 2.68 11.91 -11.14
N LEU A 237 2.13 12.05 -9.93
CA LEU A 237 1.33 13.22 -9.55
C LEU A 237 2.14 14.53 -9.54
N TRP A 238 3.45 14.47 -9.32
CA TRP A 238 4.30 15.66 -9.32
C TRP A 238 4.78 16.02 -10.72
N VAL A 239 5.14 15.03 -11.54
CA VAL A 239 5.54 15.26 -12.93
C VAL A 239 4.35 15.80 -13.73
N GLN A 240 3.16 15.23 -13.56
CA GLN A 240 1.94 15.73 -14.23
C GLN A 240 1.63 17.17 -13.85
N GLU A 241 1.82 17.56 -12.57
CA GLU A 241 1.52 18.91 -12.12
C GLU A 241 2.46 19.94 -12.75
N ARG A 242 3.72 19.54 -13.03
CA ARG A 242 4.64 20.37 -13.81
C ARG A 242 4.29 20.40 -15.28
N ALA A 243 3.92 19.27 -15.87
CA ALA A 243 3.51 19.16 -17.26
C ALA A 243 2.30 20.05 -17.61
N LYS A 244 1.38 20.28 -16.66
CA LYS A 244 0.25 21.22 -16.85
C LYS A 244 0.66 22.61 -17.31
N THR A 245 1.88 23.07 -17.01
CA THR A 245 2.35 24.41 -17.39
C THR A 245 3.13 24.45 -18.71
N ALA A 246 3.25 23.30 -19.40
CA ALA A 246 3.90 23.20 -20.71
C ALA A 246 3.12 23.92 -21.81
N SER A 247 3.85 24.44 -22.80
CA SER A 247 3.26 25.02 -24.00
C SER A 247 2.94 23.99 -25.07
N THR A 248 3.61 22.84 -25.04
CA THR A 248 3.34 21.71 -25.94
C THR A 248 2.26 20.78 -25.36
N PRO A 249 1.47 20.10 -26.20
CA PRO A 249 0.42 19.17 -25.74
C PRO A 249 0.97 17.95 -24.99
N TYR A 250 2.25 17.62 -25.23
CA TYR A 250 2.97 16.55 -24.57
C TYR A 250 4.31 17.06 -24.05
N VAL A 251 4.88 16.37 -23.07
CA VAL A 251 6.24 16.61 -22.57
C VAL A 251 7.08 15.34 -22.65
N TRP A 252 8.36 15.45 -22.98
CA TRP A 252 9.28 14.30 -22.94
C TRP A 252 9.56 13.86 -21.50
N LEU A 253 9.57 12.55 -21.32
CA LEU A 253 10.06 11.84 -20.14
C LEU A 253 11.36 11.12 -20.48
N GLY A 254 12.10 10.67 -19.47
CA GLY A 254 13.32 9.87 -19.65
C GLY A 254 13.07 8.41 -20.03
N LEU A 255 11.89 8.08 -20.57
CA LEU A 255 11.50 6.71 -20.90
C LEU A 255 11.89 6.40 -22.34
N ARG A 256 12.72 5.39 -22.56
CA ARG A 256 13.22 4.98 -23.87
C ARG A 256 12.87 3.53 -24.16
N TYR A 257 12.52 3.23 -25.40
CA TYR A 257 12.28 1.87 -25.86
C TYR A 257 13.54 1.29 -26.51
N THR A 258 13.83 0.01 -26.25
CA THR A 258 14.88 -0.74 -26.93
C THR A 258 14.27 -1.86 -27.77
N CYS A 259 14.40 -1.78 -29.10
CA CYS A 259 13.91 -2.82 -30.00
C CYS A 259 14.66 -4.15 -29.88
N THR A 260 15.94 -4.13 -29.54
CA THR A 260 16.73 -5.36 -29.48
C THR A 260 16.34 -6.24 -28.30
N LEU A 261 15.83 -5.64 -27.22
CA LEU A 261 15.46 -6.34 -26.00
C LEU A 261 13.95 -6.27 -25.69
N ASP A 262 13.18 -5.60 -26.56
CA ASP A 262 11.73 -5.43 -26.48
C ASP A 262 11.24 -4.95 -25.10
N PHE A 263 11.87 -3.91 -24.55
CA PHE A 263 11.42 -3.30 -23.30
C PHE A 263 11.64 -1.80 -23.23
N TRP A 264 10.95 -1.18 -22.28
CA TRP A 264 11.10 0.22 -21.91
C TRP A 264 12.01 0.37 -20.69
N PHE A 265 12.87 1.39 -20.69
CA PHE A 265 13.74 1.69 -19.57
C PHE A 265 13.86 3.19 -19.33
N TRP A 266 14.17 3.55 -18.08
CA TRP A 266 14.50 4.92 -17.71
C TRP A 266 15.98 5.19 -17.98
N VAL A 267 16.28 6.33 -18.61
CA VAL A 267 17.67 6.80 -18.84
C VAL A 267 18.43 7.17 -17.56
N THR A 268 17.73 7.23 -16.43
CA THR A 268 18.26 7.48 -15.08
C THR A 268 18.74 6.22 -14.37
N ASP A 269 18.74 5.06 -15.05
CA ASP A 269 19.03 3.72 -14.52
C ASP A 269 18.05 3.24 -13.43
N GLU A 270 16.93 3.92 -13.25
CA GLU A 270 15.85 3.47 -12.37
C GLU A 270 15.03 2.34 -13.01
N THR A 271 14.55 1.39 -12.21
CA THR A 271 13.74 0.27 -12.71
C THR A 271 12.31 0.72 -13.05
N VAL A 272 11.78 0.28 -14.20
CA VAL A 272 10.38 0.53 -14.60
C VAL A 272 9.44 -0.36 -13.77
N ARG A 273 9.01 0.14 -12.60
CA ARG A 273 8.05 -0.54 -11.70
C ARG A 273 6.64 0.04 -11.75
N TYR A 274 6.49 1.19 -12.40
CA TYR A 274 5.25 1.94 -12.51
C TYR A 274 5.03 2.34 -13.97
N THR A 275 3.78 2.29 -14.41
CA THR A 275 3.39 2.64 -15.78
C THR A 275 2.05 3.35 -15.79
N ASN A 276 1.90 4.36 -16.65
CA ASN A 276 0.62 5.06 -16.85
C ASN A 276 0.27 5.23 -18.34
N TRP A 277 0.42 4.16 -19.11
CA TRP A 277 0.19 4.15 -20.57
C TRP A 277 -1.27 4.39 -20.94
N GLY A 278 -1.50 5.22 -21.96
CA GLY A 278 -2.82 5.44 -22.56
C GLY A 278 -3.29 4.27 -23.45
N PRO A 279 -4.59 4.20 -23.77
CA PRO A 279 -5.14 3.14 -24.60
C PRO A 279 -4.60 3.18 -26.05
N GLY A 280 -4.42 2.01 -26.67
CA GLY A 280 -4.24 1.89 -28.12
C GLY A 280 -2.86 2.28 -28.69
N GLN A 281 -1.77 2.06 -27.95
CA GLN A 281 -0.42 2.34 -28.44
C GLN A 281 0.11 1.22 -29.37
N SER A 282 -0.57 0.91 -30.48
CA SER A 282 -0.08 -0.05 -31.50
C SER A 282 0.92 0.61 -32.47
N GLY A 283 1.93 -0.13 -32.93
CA GLY A 283 2.95 0.34 -33.88
C GLY A 283 4.36 -0.16 -33.56
N ASP A 284 5.00 -0.75 -34.58
CA ASP A 284 6.30 -1.45 -34.55
C ASP A 284 7.49 -0.51 -34.79
N ASP A 285 7.39 0.75 -34.35
CA ASP A 285 8.42 1.74 -34.63
C ASP A 285 9.51 1.73 -33.56
N CYS A 286 10.76 1.60 -34.00
CA CYS A 286 11.92 1.44 -33.12
C CYS A 286 12.48 2.74 -32.57
N ASN A 287 12.17 3.88 -33.19
CA ASN A 287 12.71 5.17 -32.76
C ASN A 287 11.71 5.92 -31.89
N VAL A 288 11.22 5.26 -30.83
CA VAL A 288 10.18 5.79 -29.96
C VAL A 288 10.67 6.04 -28.54
N SER A 289 10.19 7.15 -28.00
CA SER A 289 10.39 7.53 -26.60
C SER A 289 9.06 7.85 -25.93
N GLY A 290 9.06 7.77 -24.60
CA GLY A 290 7.88 8.05 -23.79
C GLY A 290 7.70 9.55 -23.63
N ALA A 291 6.52 10.02 -24.01
CA ALA A 291 6.03 11.35 -23.69
C ALA A 291 4.81 11.24 -22.78
N MET A 292 4.46 12.34 -22.12
CA MET A 292 3.29 12.41 -21.27
C MET A 292 2.42 13.58 -21.70
N ASP A 293 1.10 13.38 -21.79
CA ASP A 293 0.18 14.48 -21.98
C ASP A 293 0.09 15.37 -20.71
N ARG A 294 -0.64 16.47 -20.80
CA ARG A 294 -0.81 17.40 -19.67
C ARG A 294 -1.68 16.86 -18.54
N GLU A 295 -2.40 15.77 -18.77
CA GLU A 295 -3.26 15.09 -17.80
C GLU A 295 -2.56 13.92 -17.09
N GLY A 296 -1.37 13.54 -17.55
CA GLY A 296 -0.51 12.53 -16.95
C GLY A 296 -0.43 11.20 -17.73
N THR A 297 -1.15 11.05 -18.84
CA THR A 297 -1.17 9.80 -19.62
C THR A 297 0.09 9.66 -20.47
N TRP A 298 0.74 8.49 -20.41
CA TRP A 298 1.95 8.22 -21.18
C TRP A 298 1.59 7.74 -22.59
N VAL A 299 2.33 8.25 -23.56
CA VAL A 299 2.19 7.94 -24.99
C VAL A 299 3.55 7.68 -25.59
N LYS A 300 3.61 6.84 -26.62
CA LYS A 300 4.83 6.69 -27.41
C LYS A 300 4.87 7.75 -28.50
N LYS A 301 6.03 8.35 -28.72
CA LYS A 301 6.26 9.35 -29.76
C LYS A 301 7.56 9.04 -30.48
N ILE A 302 7.53 9.18 -31.80
CA ILE A 302 8.72 9.03 -32.65
C ILE A 302 9.61 10.25 -32.44
N ASP A 303 10.87 10.01 -32.09
CA ASP A 303 11.85 11.00 -31.65
C ASP A 303 12.05 12.14 -32.66
N ASP A 304 12.28 11.77 -33.93
CA ASP A 304 12.71 12.71 -34.97
C ASP A 304 11.56 13.58 -35.49
N ASN A 305 10.32 13.16 -35.24
CA ASN A 305 9.12 13.82 -35.78
C ASN A 305 8.49 14.81 -34.80
N HIS A 306 8.98 14.89 -33.55
CA HIS A 306 8.35 15.69 -32.52
C HIS A 306 9.36 16.53 -31.75
N GLN A 307 9.09 17.84 -31.68
CA GLN A 307 9.79 18.75 -30.78
C GLN A 307 8.86 19.14 -29.64
N LEU A 308 9.13 18.66 -28.43
CA LEU A 308 8.29 18.84 -27.25
C LEU A 308 9.03 19.61 -26.16
N ASN A 309 8.28 20.22 -25.25
CA ASN A 309 8.82 20.57 -23.93
C ASN A 309 9.20 19.30 -23.18
N PHE A 310 10.01 19.43 -22.15
CA PHE A 310 10.56 18.27 -21.46
C PHE A 310 10.86 18.59 -20.00
N ILE A 311 10.88 17.55 -19.17
CA ILE A 311 11.07 17.72 -17.73
C ILE A 311 12.41 17.08 -17.35
N CYS A 312 13.30 17.90 -16.77
CA CYS A 312 14.56 17.43 -16.23
C CYS A 312 14.43 17.21 -14.71
N SER A 313 15.18 16.24 -14.22
CA SER A 313 15.56 16.12 -12.81
C SER A 313 16.82 16.95 -12.55
N LYS A 314 16.84 17.67 -11.43
CA LYS A 314 18.04 18.27 -10.84
C LYS A 314 18.57 17.39 -9.73
#